data_AF-A0A355QCX1-F1
#
_entry.id   AF-A0A355QCX1-F1
#
_cell.length_a   1.000
_cell.length_b   1.000
_cell.length_c   1.000
_cell.angle_alpha   90.00
_cell.angle_beta   90.00
_cell.angle_gamma   90.00
#
_symmetry.space_group_name_H-M   'P 1'
#
loop_
_entity.id
_entity.type
_entity.pdbx_description
1 polymer ?
#
loop_
_entity_poly.entity_id
_entity_poly.type
_entity_poly.pdbx_seq_one_letter_code
_entity_poly.pdbx_strand_id
1 'polypeptide(L)'
;MVDQHPWTPDGDDGFVDLTSHDTWTEGVPYATLHRLRDENPVSWWDEEQGSGFWALTRYADVIWANHQWNTFTSSLGIRLEEMDSEETEARCTLMELDPPDHTRLRRLVNRGFTRQAVERYEGPIRELAVDIIDQAIDLGEFDFVTEV
;
A
#
# COMPACT_ATOMS: atom_id res chain seq x y z
N MET A 1 -24.12 2.17 12.70
CA MET A 1 -22.85 1.46 12.94
C MET A 1 -22.91 0.25 12.04
N VAL A 2 -21.94 0.09 11.13
CA VAL A 2 -21.84 -1.14 10.34
C VAL A 2 -21.10 -2.11 11.26
N ASP A 3 -21.77 -3.19 11.68
CA ASP A 3 -21.23 -4.09 12.71
C ASP A 3 -19.98 -4.85 12.22
N GLN A 4 -19.73 -4.87 10.90
CA GLN A 4 -18.49 -5.33 10.26
C GLN A 4 -18.17 -4.46 9.03
N HIS A 5 -16.88 -4.23 8.74
CA HIS A 5 -16.48 -3.58 7.49
C HIS A 5 -16.89 -4.50 6.32
N PRO A 6 -17.48 -3.99 5.23
CA PRO A 6 -18.02 -4.82 4.13
C PRO A 6 -16.99 -5.68 3.38
N TRP A 7 -15.71 -5.55 3.74
CA TRP A 7 -14.57 -6.27 3.17
C TRP A 7 -13.80 -7.03 4.27
N THR A 8 -14.51 -7.48 5.30
CA THR A 8 -13.97 -8.38 6.32
C THR A 8 -14.23 -9.81 5.85
N PRO A 9 -13.20 -10.64 5.64
CA PRO A 9 -13.40 -12.01 5.21
C PRO A 9 -14.04 -12.84 6.32
N ASP A 10 -14.95 -13.75 5.96
CA ASP A 10 -15.64 -14.64 6.91
C ASP A 10 -14.66 -15.58 7.65
N GLY A 11 -13.50 -15.84 7.05
CA GLY A 11 -12.46 -16.76 7.57
C GLY A 11 -11.44 -16.14 8.54
N ASP A 12 -11.53 -14.85 8.86
CA ASP A 12 -10.59 -14.21 9.78
C ASP A 12 -10.92 -14.51 11.25
N ASP A 13 -10.38 -15.64 11.72
CA ASP A 13 -10.49 -16.10 13.12
C ASP A 13 -9.51 -15.41 14.08
N GLY A 14 -8.76 -14.42 13.58
CA GLY A 14 -7.70 -13.74 14.31
C GLY A 14 -6.30 -14.34 14.12
N PHE A 15 -6.15 -15.47 13.44
CA PHE A 15 -4.88 -16.20 13.34
C PHE A 15 -4.49 -16.56 11.90
N VAL A 16 -5.01 -15.84 10.91
CA VAL A 16 -4.66 -16.09 9.50
C VAL A 16 -3.19 -15.79 9.22
N ASP A 17 -2.68 -16.42 8.17
CA ASP A 17 -1.29 -16.24 7.73
C ASP A 17 -1.13 -14.97 6.89
N LEU A 18 -0.40 -13.97 7.41
CA LEU A 18 -0.15 -12.72 6.68
C LEU A 18 0.79 -12.89 5.48
N THR A 19 1.55 -13.98 5.41
CA THR A 19 2.48 -14.26 4.30
C THR A 19 1.78 -14.85 3.07
N SER A 20 0.59 -15.42 3.25
CA SER A 20 -0.18 -16.00 2.16
C SER A 20 -0.93 -14.93 1.36
N HIS A 21 -0.76 -14.90 0.03
CA HIS A 21 -1.56 -14.04 -0.84
C HIS A 21 -3.06 -14.36 -0.76
N ASP A 22 -3.41 -15.63 -0.54
CA ASP A 22 -4.80 -16.10 -0.47
C ASP A 22 -5.58 -15.43 0.68
N THR A 23 -4.89 -15.12 1.79
CA THR A 23 -5.45 -14.40 2.95
C THR A 23 -6.12 -13.08 2.57
N TRP A 24 -5.65 -12.42 1.52
CA TRP A 24 -6.09 -11.07 1.13
C TRP A 24 -7.17 -11.08 0.05
N THR A 25 -7.48 -12.25 -0.52
CA THR A 25 -8.39 -12.38 -1.68
C THR A 25 -9.85 -12.09 -1.33
N GLU A 26 -10.25 -12.42 -0.10
CA GLU A 26 -11.62 -12.21 0.40
C GLU A 26 -11.76 -10.90 1.20
N GLY A 27 -10.66 -10.16 1.40
CA GLY A 27 -10.65 -8.89 2.11
C GLY A 27 -9.48 -8.74 3.07
N VAL A 28 -9.56 -7.72 3.93
CA VAL A 28 -8.51 -7.42 4.91
C VAL A 28 -8.78 -8.19 6.21
N PRO A 29 -7.81 -8.95 6.76
CA PRO A 29 -8.00 -9.72 8.00
C PRO A 29 -7.90 -8.82 9.23
N TYR A 30 -8.95 -8.04 9.48
CA TYR A 30 -9.01 -7.05 10.54
C TYR A 30 -8.90 -7.63 11.96
N ALA A 31 -9.50 -8.79 12.25
CA ALA A 31 -9.40 -9.47 13.53
C ALA A 31 -7.96 -9.93 13.80
N THR A 32 -7.27 -10.48 12.80
CA THR A 32 -5.85 -10.84 12.91
C THR A 32 -4.98 -9.62 13.16
N LEU A 33 -5.17 -8.55 12.38
CA LEU A 33 -4.44 -7.29 12.59
C LEU A 33 -4.77 -6.65 13.94
N HIS A 34 -6.01 -6.81 14.45
CA HIS A 34 -6.41 -6.33 15.77
C HIS A 34 -5.69 -7.07 16.89
N ARG A 35 -5.72 -8.40 16.86
CA ARG A 35 -4.99 -9.23 17.84
C ARG A 35 -3.50 -8.91 17.84
N LEU A 36 -2.87 -8.83 16.67
CA LEU A 36 -1.45 -8.50 16.58
C LEU A 36 -1.15 -7.13 17.21
N ARG A 37 -1.96 -6.10 16.95
CA ARG A 37 -1.78 -4.80 17.61
C ARG A 37 -1.87 -4.87 19.12
N ASP A 38 -2.71 -5.72 19.69
CA ASP A 38 -2.92 -5.80 21.14
C ASP A 38 -1.87 -6.68 21.82
N GLU A 39 -1.56 -7.83 21.23
CA GLU A 39 -0.80 -8.91 21.88
C GLU A 39 0.65 -9.00 21.39
N ASN A 40 0.90 -8.78 20.10
CA ASN A 40 2.22 -8.98 19.49
C ASN A 40 2.50 -7.98 18.33
N PRO A 41 2.65 -6.68 18.64
CA PRO A 41 2.57 -5.61 17.65
C PRO A 41 3.77 -5.53 16.69
N VAL A 42 4.89 -6.12 17.10
CA VAL A 42 6.12 -6.29 16.31
C VAL A 42 6.46 -7.78 16.37
N SER A 43 6.20 -8.49 15.27
CA SER A 43 6.30 -9.95 15.23
C SER A 43 7.09 -10.43 14.01
N TRP A 44 7.84 -11.51 14.17
CA TRP A 44 8.55 -12.16 13.06
C TRP A 44 7.62 -13.16 12.36
N TRP A 45 7.65 -13.17 11.03
CA TRP A 45 6.89 -14.07 10.17
C TRP A 45 7.82 -14.72 9.15
N ASP A 46 7.84 -16.05 9.13
CA ASP A 46 8.59 -16.82 8.16
C ASP A 46 7.83 -16.87 6.83
N GLU A 47 8.52 -16.63 5.71
CA GLU A 47 7.95 -16.78 4.36
C GLU A 47 8.40 -18.11 3.74
N GLU A 48 7.50 -18.81 3.07
CA GLU A 48 7.85 -20.06 2.37
C GLU A 48 8.86 -19.84 1.24
N GLN A 49 8.78 -18.69 0.56
CA GLN A 49 9.62 -18.32 -0.60
C GLN A 49 10.43 -17.04 -0.37
N GLY A 50 10.90 -16.80 0.85
CA GLY A 50 11.68 -15.60 1.18
C GLY A 50 12.46 -15.76 2.49
N SER A 51 13.13 -14.69 2.93
CA SER A 51 13.84 -14.65 4.21
C SER A 51 12.93 -14.37 5.41
N GLY A 52 11.64 -14.11 5.19
CA GLY A 52 10.69 -13.69 6.21
C GLY A 52 10.79 -12.20 6.53
N PHE A 53 9.88 -11.70 7.38
CA PHE A 53 9.82 -10.27 7.70
C PHE A 53 9.34 -9.98 9.13
N TRP A 54 9.64 -8.77 9.58
CA TRP A 54 9.05 -8.19 10.78
C TRP A 54 7.75 -7.45 10.44
N ALA A 55 6.62 -7.92 10.96
CA ALA A 55 5.33 -7.27 10.84
C ALA A 55 5.17 -6.18 11.91
N LEU A 56 5.07 -4.91 11.49
CA LEU A 56 4.77 -3.76 12.35
C LEU A 56 3.30 -3.41 12.18
N THR A 57 2.48 -3.66 13.21
CA THR A 57 1.01 -3.54 13.07
C THR A 57 0.42 -2.30 13.74
N ARG A 58 1.18 -1.63 14.62
CA ARG A 58 0.76 -0.36 15.23
C ARG A 58 1.23 0.82 14.38
N TYR A 59 0.35 1.81 14.25
CA TYR A 59 0.63 3.06 13.56
C TYR A 59 1.94 3.74 14.05
N ALA A 60 2.14 3.78 15.37
CA ALA A 60 3.31 4.44 15.95
C ALA A 60 4.63 3.77 15.54
N ASP A 61 4.65 2.43 15.47
CA ASP A 61 5.85 1.66 15.08
C ASP A 61 6.15 1.84 13.59
N VAL A 62 5.12 1.81 12.73
CA VAL A 62 5.24 2.06 11.29
C VAL A 62 5.79 3.46 11.01
N ILE A 63 5.21 4.49 11.64
CA ILE A 63 5.68 5.87 11.47
C ILE A 63 7.12 6.01 11.98
N TRP A 64 7.43 5.46 13.15
CA TRP A 64 8.78 5.49 13.68
C TRP A 64 9.79 4.87 12.71
N ALA A 65 9.53 3.65 12.21
CA ALA A 65 10.40 2.95 11.26
C ALA A 65 10.57 3.73 9.96
N ASN A 66 9.49 4.28 9.41
CA ASN A 66 9.52 5.11 8.21
C ASN A 66 10.41 6.37 8.37
N HIS A 67 10.60 6.88 9.60
CA HIS A 67 11.53 7.97 9.87
C HIS A 67 13.00 7.54 10.05
N GLN A 68 13.27 6.26 10.33
CA GLN A 68 14.62 5.73 10.52
C GLN A 68 15.24 5.23 9.21
N TRP A 69 15.23 6.04 8.14
CA TRP A 69 15.78 5.66 6.83
C TRP A 69 17.26 5.25 6.85
N ASN A 70 18.02 5.71 7.85
CA ASN A 70 19.42 5.32 8.04
C ASN A 70 19.59 3.90 8.63
N THR A 71 18.49 3.31 9.12
CA THR A 71 18.42 1.98 9.73
C THR A 71 17.60 1.04 8.86
N PHE A 72 16.48 1.52 8.31
CA PHE A 72 15.61 0.80 7.38
C PHE A 72 15.75 1.42 5.98
N THR A 73 16.60 0.82 5.16
CA THR A 73 16.88 1.24 3.78
C THR A 73 15.73 0.87 2.86
N SER A 74 15.40 1.73 1.91
CA SER A 74 14.51 1.37 0.79
C SER A 74 15.27 0.84 -0.44
N SER A 75 16.60 0.95 -0.43
CA SER A 75 17.47 0.60 -1.57
C SER A 75 17.70 -0.92 -1.74
N LEU A 76 17.28 -1.74 -0.77
CA LEU A 76 17.35 -3.20 -0.83
C LEU A 76 16.00 -3.85 -1.15
N GLY A 77 14.99 -3.05 -1.52
CA GLY A 77 13.64 -3.52 -1.80
C GLY A 77 12.61 -2.91 -0.86
N ILE A 78 11.39 -2.76 -1.37
CA ILE A 78 10.24 -2.16 -0.67
C ILE A 78 8.98 -3.05 -0.77
N ARG A 79 9.17 -4.29 -1.21
CA ARG A 79 8.12 -5.32 -1.39
C ARG A 79 8.40 -6.47 -0.43
N LEU A 80 7.39 -7.32 -0.22
CA LEU A 80 7.56 -8.56 0.54
C LEU A 80 8.36 -9.57 -0.29
N GLU A 81 8.02 -9.72 -1.57
CA GLU A 81 8.72 -10.64 -2.45
C GLU A 81 10.17 -10.19 -2.69
N GLU A 82 11.11 -11.10 -2.43
CA GLU A 82 12.52 -10.87 -2.72
C GLU A 82 12.76 -10.81 -4.23
N MET A 83 13.57 -9.85 -4.63
CA MET A 83 13.98 -9.66 -6.01
C MET A 83 15.48 -9.94 -6.13
N ASP A 84 15.90 -10.49 -7.26
CA ASP A 84 17.32 -10.56 -7.56
C ASP A 84 17.90 -9.16 -7.84
N SER A 85 19.23 -9.08 -7.87
CA SER A 85 19.94 -7.80 -8.05
C SER A 85 19.67 -7.16 -9.41
N GLU A 86 19.47 -7.97 -10.46
CA GLU A 86 19.23 -7.47 -11.82
C GLU A 86 17.83 -6.86 -11.92
N GLU A 87 16.84 -7.51 -11.33
CA GLU A 87 15.48 -7.00 -11.27
C GLU A 87 15.38 -5.74 -10.40
N THR A 88 16.10 -5.71 -9.28
CA THR A 88 16.18 -4.54 -8.39
C THR A 88 16.75 -3.33 -9.12
N GLU A 89 17.85 -3.50 -9.88
CA GLU A 89 18.44 -2.42 -10.67
C GLU A 89 17.52 -1.97 -11.80
N ALA A 90 16.92 -2.91 -12.54
CA ALA A 90 16.03 -2.62 -13.65
C ALA A 90 14.76 -1.86 -13.24
N ARG A 91 14.27 -2.09 -12.01
CA ARG A 91 13.06 -1.46 -11.47
C ARG A 91 13.32 -0.35 -10.48
N CYS A 92 14.57 0.09 -10.33
CA CYS A 92 14.92 1.15 -9.39
C CYS A 92 14.25 2.48 -9.78
N THR A 93 13.21 2.85 -9.03
CA THR A 93 12.54 4.14 -9.14
C THR A 93 12.96 5.07 -8.01
N LEU A 94 12.29 6.22 -7.88
CA LEU A 94 12.50 7.10 -6.73
C LEU A 94 12.20 6.41 -5.39
N MET A 95 11.33 5.39 -5.37
CA MET A 95 10.90 4.72 -4.14
C MET A 95 11.98 3.80 -3.57
N GLU A 96 12.85 3.25 -4.41
CA GLU A 96 13.95 2.33 -4.08
C GLU A 96 15.28 3.06 -3.82
N LEU A 97 15.23 4.33 -3.38
CA LEU A 97 16.43 5.13 -3.13
C LEU A 97 16.42 5.68 -1.71
N ASP A 98 17.61 5.74 -1.12
CA ASP A 98 17.87 6.49 0.12
C ASP A 98 18.51 7.86 -0.16
N PRO A 99 18.55 8.77 0.83
CA PRO A 99 19.40 9.96 0.75
C PRO A 99 20.88 9.60 0.48
N PRO A 100 21.60 10.41 -0.33
CA PRO A 100 21.21 11.71 -0.85
C PRO A 100 20.43 11.67 -2.18
N ASP A 101 20.44 10.56 -2.92
CA ASP A 101 19.87 10.51 -4.27
C ASP A 101 18.34 10.62 -4.27
N HIS A 102 17.67 9.95 -3.33
CA HIS A 102 16.23 10.16 -3.10
C HIS A 102 15.92 11.62 -2.85
N THR A 103 16.69 12.30 -1.99
CA THR A 103 16.47 13.72 -1.66
C THR A 103 16.65 14.60 -2.90
N ARG A 104 17.66 14.33 -3.72
CA ARG A 104 17.95 15.08 -4.94
C ARG A 104 16.83 14.93 -5.96
N LEU A 105 16.39 13.71 -6.24
CA LEU A 105 15.36 13.42 -7.24
C LEU A 105 13.96 13.85 -6.76
N ARG A 106 13.62 13.62 -5.49
CA ARG A 106 12.35 14.05 -4.89
C ARG A 106 12.17 15.57 -4.98
N ARG A 107 13.24 16.36 -4.80
CA ARG A 107 13.20 17.83 -4.98
C ARG A 107 12.84 18.26 -6.40
N LEU A 108 13.20 17.49 -7.42
CA LEU A 108 12.84 17.77 -8.82
C LEU A 108 11.36 17.45 -9.06
N VAL A 109 10.91 16.27 -8.61
CA VAL A 109 9.53 15.79 -8.79
C VAL A 109 8.52 16.64 -8.02
N ASN A 110 8.84 17.06 -6.78
CA ASN A 110 7.93 17.80 -5.90
C ASN A 110 7.38 19.11 -6.52
N ARG A 111 8.06 19.69 -7.52
CA ARG A 111 7.58 20.90 -8.22
C ARG A 111 6.25 20.67 -8.94
N GLY A 112 6.03 19.45 -9.46
CA GLY A 112 4.78 19.05 -10.11
C GLY A 112 3.63 18.78 -9.14
N PHE A 113 3.93 18.58 -7.86
CA PHE A 113 2.96 18.19 -6.81
C PHE A 113 2.76 19.28 -5.76
N THR A 114 3.08 20.53 -6.09
CA THR A 114 2.70 21.67 -5.22
C THR A 114 1.18 21.81 -5.20
N ARG A 115 0.62 22.36 -4.11
CA ARG A 115 -0.82 22.62 -3.99
C ARG A 115 -1.39 23.31 -5.23
N GLN A 116 -0.75 24.39 -5.69
CA GLN A 116 -1.18 25.12 -6.89
C GLN A 116 -1.10 24.27 -8.16
N ALA A 117 -0.07 23.43 -8.30
CA ALA A 117 0.05 22.55 -9.46
C ALA A 117 -1.08 21.51 -9.50
N VAL A 118 -1.42 20.93 -8.35
CA VAL A 118 -2.51 19.94 -8.20
C VAL A 118 -3.88 20.59 -8.41
N GLU A 119 -4.13 21.78 -7.86
CA GLU A 119 -5.41 22.50 -8.00
C GLU A 119 -5.77 22.79 -9.47
N ARG A 120 -4.79 22.93 -10.36
CA ARG A 120 -5.05 23.12 -11.81
C ARG A 120 -5.66 21.89 -12.48
N TYR A 121 -5.51 20.70 -11.90
CA TYR A 121 -6.09 19.48 -12.42
C TYR A 121 -7.51 19.23 -11.90
N GLU A 122 -8.00 20.01 -10.93
CA GLU A 122 -9.31 19.79 -10.33
C GLU A 122 -10.45 19.85 -11.37
N GLY A 123 -10.49 20.90 -12.20
CA GLY A 123 -11.50 21.05 -13.24
C GLY A 123 -11.48 19.89 -14.26
N PRO A 124 -10.35 19.63 -14.94
CA PRO A 124 -10.24 18.53 -15.90
C PRO A 124 -10.55 17.14 -15.31
N ILE A 125 -10.11 16.86 -14.07
CA ILE A 125 -10.42 15.59 -13.41
C ILE A 125 -11.92 15.50 -13.09
N ARG A 126 -12.54 16.60 -12.64
CA ARG A 126 -13.97 16.64 -12.36
C ARG A 126 -14.79 16.41 -13.63
N GLU A 127 -14.44 17.06 -14.73
CA GLU A 127 -15.09 16.85 -16.03
C GLU A 127 -14.97 15.39 -16.46
N LEU A 128 -13.77 14.82 -16.43
CA LEU A 128 -13.56 13.40 -16.76
C LEU A 128 -14.38 12.46 -15.86
N ALA A 129 -14.42 12.71 -14.56
CA ALA A 129 -15.18 11.88 -13.62
C ALA A 129 -16.68 11.96 -13.88
N VAL A 130 -17.22 13.15 -14.14
CA VAL A 130 -18.63 13.33 -14.51
C VAL A 130 -18.94 12.58 -15.80
N ASP A 131 -18.11 12.72 -16.83
CA ASP A 131 -18.32 12.06 -18.12
C ASP A 131 -18.31 10.53 -18.01
N ILE A 132 -17.41 9.96 -17.20
CA ILE A 132 -17.35 8.51 -16.93
C ILE A 132 -18.62 8.06 -16.20
N ILE A 133 -19.03 8.77 -15.15
CA ILE A 133 -20.20 8.43 -14.35
C ILE A 133 -21.49 8.53 -15.17
N ASP A 134 -21.65 9.59 -15.97
CA ASP A 134 -22.82 9.78 -16.82
C ASP A 134 -22.95 8.62 -17.84
N GLN A 135 -21.83 8.20 -18.45
CA GLN A 135 -21.80 7.04 -19.34
C GLN A 135 -22.17 5.73 -18.64
N ALA A 136 -21.66 5.50 -17.42
CA ALA A 136 -21.96 4.30 -16.66
C ALA A 136 -23.45 4.23 -16.26
N ILE A 137 -24.04 5.35 -15.83
CA ILE A 137 -25.45 5.41 -15.42
C ILE A 137 -26.39 5.05 -16.59
N ASP A 138 -26.05 5.46 -17.82
CA ASP A 138 -26.84 5.13 -19.01
C ASP A 138 -26.89 3.62 -19.32
N LEU A 139 -25.94 2.82 -18.79
CA LEU A 139 -25.95 1.36 -18.90
C LEU A 139 -27.01 0.69 -18.01
N GLY A 140 -27.46 1.37 -16.95
CA GLY A 140 -28.41 0.88 -15.96
C GLY A 140 -27.84 -0.16 -14.98
N GLU A 141 -27.13 -1.17 -15.49
CA GLU A 141 -26.35 -2.14 -14.71
C GLU A 141 -24.95 -2.24 -15.33
N PHE A 142 -23.92 -2.10 -14.49
CA PHE A 142 -22.53 -2.05 -14.92
C PHE A 142 -21.58 -2.61 -13.86
N ASP A 143 -20.39 -3.03 -14.29
CA ASP A 143 -19.28 -3.34 -13.38
C ASP A 143 -18.61 -2.02 -13.00
N PHE A 144 -18.67 -1.68 -11.70
CA PHE A 144 -18.12 -0.43 -11.19
C PHE A 144 -16.61 -0.34 -11.41
N VAL A 145 -15.86 -1.45 -11.39
CA VAL A 145 -14.39 -1.42 -11.51
C VAL A 145 -13.94 -1.10 -12.93
N THR A 146 -14.67 -1.60 -13.93
CA THR A 146 -14.29 -1.40 -15.33
C THR A 146 -14.93 -0.17 -15.96
N GLU A 147 -16.10 0.25 -15.45
CA GLU A 147 -16.89 1.34 -16.05
C GLU A 147 -16.86 2.65 -15.23
N VAL A 148 -16.29 2.69 -14.02
CA VAL A 148 -16.14 3.91 -13.19
C VAL A 148 -14.73 4.03 -12.59
#